data_AF-A0A151ZCC2-F1
#
_entry.id   AF-A0A151ZCC2-F1
#
_cell.length_a   1.000
_cell.length_b   1.000
_cell.length_c   1.000
_cell.angle_alpha   90.00
_cell.angle_beta   90.00
_cell.angle_gamma   90.00
#
_symmetry.space_group_name_H-M   'P 1'
#
loop_
_entity.id
_entity.type
_entity.pdbx_description
1 polymer ?
#
loop_
_entity_poly.entity_id
_entity_poly.type
_entity_poly.pdbx_seq_one_letter_code
_entity_poly.pdbx_strand_id
1 'polypeptide(L)'
;MSLPESTTFDREPQHPCQSIKNSIVECIKNSECMASGKTFHECLKSKDLAQTDKDCSDLLYTYFKCKTDMFDTRSRFRGNVTAQTWEKDITEKRRTREEKAKESNVNSKPTSN
;
A
#
# COMPACT_ATOMS: atom_id res chain seq x y z
N MET A 1 14.48 35.98 25.98
CA MET A 1 14.90 34.56 25.87
C MET A 1 13.98 33.91 24.86
N SER A 2 14.42 33.85 23.61
CA SER A 2 13.67 33.26 22.50
C SER A 2 13.99 31.77 22.46
N LEU A 3 12.99 30.93 22.67
CA LEU A 3 13.12 29.48 22.50
C LEU A 3 13.23 29.18 20.99
N PRO A 4 14.15 28.29 20.58
CA PRO A 4 14.38 27.98 19.18
C PRO A 4 13.25 27.11 18.62
N GLU A 5 12.94 27.31 17.34
CA GLU A 5 12.13 26.43 16.49
C GLU A 5 12.69 25.01 16.53
N SER A 6 12.14 24.15 17.39
CA SER A 6 12.26 22.72 17.21
C SER A 6 11.29 22.33 16.10
N THR A 7 11.80 22.23 14.88
CA THR A 7 11.24 21.36 13.86
C THR A 7 11.21 19.95 14.45
N THR A 8 10.14 19.63 15.17
CA THR A 8 9.82 18.25 15.44
C THR A 8 9.45 17.67 14.08
N PHE A 9 10.44 17.06 13.42
CA PHE A 9 10.20 15.85 12.66
C PHE A 9 9.68 14.82 13.67
N ASP A 10 8.46 15.04 14.13
CA ASP A 10 7.67 14.02 14.78
C ASP A 10 7.57 12.94 13.71
N ARG A 11 8.36 11.88 13.89
CA ARG A 11 8.07 10.62 13.23
C ARG A 11 6.76 10.17 13.86
N GLU A 12 5.67 10.74 13.34
CA GLU A 12 4.31 10.44 13.74
C GLU A 12 4.23 8.92 13.78
N PRO A 13 3.77 8.30 14.88
CA PRO A 13 3.67 6.86 14.96
C PRO A 13 2.71 6.42 13.85
N GLN A 14 3.29 6.03 12.71
CA GLN A 14 2.56 5.60 11.54
C GLN A 14 1.74 4.40 12.02
N HIS A 15 0.42 4.57 12.06
CA HIS A 15 -0.48 3.48 12.42
C HIS A 15 -0.11 2.25 11.58
N PRO A 16 -0.14 1.02 12.13
CA PRO A 16 0.31 -0.18 11.42
C PRO A 16 -0.43 -0.41 10.09
N CYS A 17 -1.65 0.12 9.95
CA CYS A 17 -2.43 0.03 8.70
C CYS A 17 -2.23 1.23 7.76
N GLN A 18 -1.37 2.19 8.07
CA GLN A 18 -1.19 3.43 7.31
C GLN A 18 -0.56 3.15 5.93
N SER A 19 0.39 2.21 5.86
CA SER A 19 0.97 1.75 4.58
C SER A 19 -0.12 1.18 3.65
N ILE A 20 -1.00 0.33 4.19
CA ILE A 20 -2.13 -0.25 3.44
C ILE A 20 -3.10 0.85 2.99
N LYS A 21 -3.40 1.83 3.86
CA LYS A 21 -4.26 2.97 3.53
C LYS A 21 -3.69 3.79 2.38
N ASN A 22 -2.39 4.05 2.37
CA ASN A 22 -1.73 4.77 1.28
C ASN A 22 -1.85 3.99 -0.04
N SER A 23 -1.65 2.66 -0.01
CA SER A 23 -1.84 1.81 -1.19
C SER A 23 -3.28 1.83 -1.71
N ILE A 24 -4.30 1.86 -0.85
CA ILE A 24 -5.70 2.02 -1.27
C ILE A 24 -5.91 3.37 -1.97
N VAL A 25 -5.36 4.44 -1.40
CA VAL A 25 -5.48 5.78 -1.98
C VAL A 25 -4.84 5.83 -3.36
N GLU A 26 -3.65 5.25 -3.52
CA GLU A 26 -2.98 5.13 -4.82
C GLU A 26 -3.79 4.28 -5.80
N CYS A 27 -4.33 3.15 -5.36
CA CYS A 27 -5.13 2.26 -6.20
C CYS A 27 -6.35 2.98 -6.76
N ILE A 28 -7.10 3.68 -5.91
CA ILE A 28 -8.31 4.42 -6.30
C ILE A 28 -7.97 5.66 -7.13
N LYS A 29 -6.81 6.29 -6.91
CA LYS A 29 -6.34 7.39 -7.78
C LYS A 29 -6.08 6.94 -9.21
N ASN A 30 -5.61 5.71 -9.39
CA ASN A 30 -5.30 5.16 -10.70
C ASN A 30 -6.52 4.52 -11.37
N SER A 31 -7.61 4.26 -10.64
CA SER A 31 -8.79 3.63 -11.19
C SER A 31 -9.62 4.57 -12.07
N GLU A 32 -10.37 3.98 -12.99
CA GLU A 32 -11.28 4.69 -13.89
C GLU A 32 -12.38 5.45 -13.13
N CYS A 33 -12.70 5.02 -11.91
CA CYS A 33 -13.72 5.67 -11.10
C CYS A 33 -13.37 7.13 -10.75
N MET A 34 -12.13 7.41 -10.32
CA MET A 34 -11.71 8.79 -10.08
C MET A 34 -11.53 9.57 -11.38
N ALA A 35 -11.11 8.91 -12.46
CA ALA A 35 -11.04 9.52 -13.79
C ALA A 35 -12.42 10.00 -14.28
N SER A 36 -13.50 9.32 -13.89
CA SER A 36 -14.88 9.73 -14.20
C SER A 36 -15.38 10.96 -13.42
N GLY A 37 -14.57 11.53 -12.51
CA GLY A 37 -14.91 12.73 -11.73
C GLY A 37 -15.73 12.46 -10.47
N LYS A 38 -15.90 11.19 -10.08
CA LYS A 38 -16.55 10.80 -8.81
C LYS A 38 -15.64 11.08 -7.62
N THR A 39 -16.24 11.36 -6.47
CA THR A 39 -15.47 11.51 -5.24
C THR A 39 -14.91 10.17 -4.76
N PHE A 40 -13.81 10.21 -4.00
CA PHE A 40 -13.19 9.01 -3.44
C PHE A 40 -14.17 8.11 -2.66
N HIS A 41 -15.07 8.73 -1.90
CA HIS A 41 -16.06 8.01 -1.10
C HIS A 41 -17.18 7.40 -1.95
N GLU A 42 -17.57 8.06 -3.05
CA GLU A 42 -18.48 7.49 -4.03
C GLU A 42 -17.84 6.32 -4.76
N CYS A 43 -16.55 6.42 -5.10
CA CYS A 43 -15.80 5.31 -5.66
C CYS A 43 -15.81 4.11 -4.71
N LEU A 44 -15.43 4.29 -3.45
CA LEU A 44 -15.45 3.21 -2.45
C LEU A 44 -16.80 2.51 -2.29
N LYS A 45 -17.91 3.23 -2.48
CA LYS A 45 -19.27 2.66 -2.37
C LYS A 45 -19.79 2.09 -3.68
N SER A 46 -19.24 2.52 -4.80
CA SER A 46 -19.67 2.07 -6.12
C SER A 46 -19.27 0.61 -6.36
N LYS A 47 -20.15 -0.13 -7.03
CA LYS A 47 -19.87 -1.50 -7.49
C LYS A 47 -18.79 -1.53 -8.58
N ASP A 48 -18.53 -0.39 -9.21
CA ASP A 48 -17.51 -0.21 -10.25
C ASP A 48 -16.13 -0.65 -9.76
N LEU A 49 -15.82 -0.43 -8.48
CA LEU A 49 -14.56 -0.86 -7.87
C LEU A 49 -14.41 -2.39 -7.75
N ALA A 50 -15.52 -3.12 -7.57
CA ALA A 50 -15.50 -4.58 -7.53
C ALA A 50 -15.41 -5.21 -8.92
N GLN A 51 -15.74 -4.44 -9.96
CA GLN A 51 -15.91 -4.95 -11.33
C GLN A 51 -14.73 -4.61 -12.23
N THR A 52 -14.10 -3.45 -12.02
CA THR A 52 -12.97 -2.97 -12.84
C THR A 52 -11.61 -3.30 -12.20
N ASP A 53 -11.47 -3.24 -10.87
CA ASP A 53 -10.16 -3.33 -10.19
C ASP A 53 -10.17 -4.33 -9.02
N LYS A 54 -10.01 -5.62 -9.34
CA LYS A 54 -9.88 -6.69 -8.33
C LYS A 54 -8.79 -6.38 -7.30
N ASP A 55 -7.68 -5.80 -7.75
CA ASP A 55 -6.54 -5.42 -6.91
C ASP A 55 -6.91 -4.40 -5.81
N CYS A 56 -7.80 -3.44 -6.11
CA CYS A 56 -8.25 -2.46 -5.12
C CYS A 56 -9.22 -3.07 -4.10
N SER A 57 -10.02 -4.06 -4.51
CA SER A 57 -10.94 -4.76 -3.60
C SER A 57 -10.19 -5.62 -2.57
N ASP A 58 -9.10 -6.27 -2.99
CA ASP A 58 -8.23 -7.06 -2.10
C ASP A 58 -7.48 -6.17 -1.09
N LEU A 59 -7.06 -4.97 -1.53
CA LEU A 59 -6.48 -3.95 -0.67
C LEU A 59 -7.45 -3.50 0.43
N LEU A 60 -8.72 -3.29 0.08
CA LEU A 60 -9.76 -2.94 1.05
C LEU A 60 -9.97 -4.05 2.06
N TYR A 61 -10.08 -5.31 1.61
CA TYR A 61 -10.19 -6.46 2.49
C TYR A 61 -9.02 -6.55 3.47
N THR A 62 -7.79 -6.40 2.96
CA THR A 62 -6.56 -6.37 3.77
C THR A 62 -6.60 -5.25 4.82
N TYR A 63 -7.07 -4.06 4.45
CA TYR A 63 -7.21 -2.94 5.38
C TYR A 63 -8.25 -3.19 6.47
N PHE A 64 -9.41 -3.76 6.13
CA PHE A 64 -10.42 -4.15 7.11
C PHE A 64 -9.86 -5.20 8.07
N LYS A 65 -9.11 -6.17 7.56
CA LYS A 65 -8.45 -7.18 8.38
C LYS A 65 -7.40 -6.55 9.30
N CYS A 66 -6.55 -5.67 8.77
CA CYS A 66 -5.56 -4.94 9.56
C CYS A 66 -6.22 -4.13 10.67
N LYS A 67 -7.30 -3.41 10.37
CA LYS A 67 -8.07 -2.64 11.36
C LYS A 67 -8.69 -3.55 12.41
N THR A 68 -9.23 -4.70 12.03
CA THR A 68 -9.79 -5.67 12.96
C THR A 68 -8.71 -6.24 13.89
N ASP A 69 -7.55 -6.59 13.34
CA ASP A 69 -6.41 -7.07 14.11
C ASP A 69 -5.95 -6.02 15.12
N MET A 70 -6.02 -4.71 14.83
CA MET A 70 -5.70 -3.67 15.81
C MET A 70 -6.59 -3.68 17.06
N PHE A 71 -7.83 -4.14 16.94
CA PHE A 71 -8.76 -4.23 18.07
C PHE A 71 -8.71 -5.59 18.78
N ASP A 72 -8.07 -6.60 18.18
CA ASP A 72 -7.86 -7.89 18.84
C ASP A 72 -6.81 -7.75 19.97
N THR A 73 -7.17 -8.16 21.18
CA THR A 73 -6.24 -8.14 22.33
C THR A 73 -5.02 -9.03 22.11
N ARG A 74 -5.10 -10.07 21.27
CA ARG A 74 -3.97 -10.95 20.93
C ARG A 74 -2.90 -10.26 20.10
N SER A 75 -3.27 -9.28 19.28
CA SER A 75 -2.32 -8.52 18.44
C SER A 75 -1.47 -7.55 19.25
N ARG A 76 -1.88 -7.21 20.47
CA ARG A 76 -1.11 -6.35 21.39
C ARG A 76 0.26 -6.95 21.74
N PHE A 77 0.34 -8.27 21.84
CA PHE A 77 1.58 -8.96 22.21
C PHE A 77 2.39 -9.43 21.01
N ARG A 78 1.71 -9.83 19.92
CA ARG A 78 2.36 -10.38 18.71
C ARG A 78 2.58 -9.34 17.61
N GLY A 79 2.04 -8.14 17.78
CA GLY A 79 1.92 -7.15 16.72
C GLY A 79 0.74 -7.44 15.80
N ASN A 80 0.44 -6.48 14.94
CA ASN A 80 -0.57 -6.63 13.89
C ASN A 80 -0.01 -7.52 12.77
N VAL A 81 -0.44 -8.77 12.74
CA VAL A 81 0.06 -9.77 11.79
C VAL A 81 -0.24 -9.35 10.36
N THR A 82 -1.44 -8.84 10.09
CA THR A 82 -1.84 -8.41 8.75
C THR A 82 -0.98 -7.26 8.21
N ALA A 83 -0.63 -6.29 9.06
CA ALA A 83 0.29 -5.22 8.69
C ALA A 83 1.68 -5.77 8.34
N GLN A 84 2.22 -6.68 9.17
CA GLN A 84 3.53 -7.26 8.96
C GLN A 84 3.60 -8.12 7.69
N THR A 85 2.56 -8.92 7.41
CA THR A 85 2.51 -9.74 6.19
C THR A 85 2.45 -8.86 4.95
N TRP A 86 1.63 -7.80 4.99
CA TRP A 86 1.52 -6.85 3.89
C TRP A 86 2.86 -6.16 3.55
N GLU A 87 3.61 -5.73 4.56
CA GLU A 87 4.92 -5.10 4.36
C GLU A 87 5.94 -6.05 3.73
N LYS A 88 5.93 -7.32 4.15
CA LYS A 88 6.77 -8.37 3.55
C LYS A 88 6.39 -8.59 2.09
N ASP A 89 5.11 -8.69 1.79
CA ASP A 89 4.62 -8.91 0.43
C ASP A 89 4.99 -7.75 -0.50
N ILE A 90 4.91 -6.50 -0.01
CA ILE A 90 5.37 -5.32 -0.77
C ILE A 90 6.89 -5.40 -1.04
N THR A 91 7.67 -5.75 -0.02
CA THR A 91 9.13 -5.82 -0.14
C THR A 91 9.55 -6.89 -1.14
N GLU A 92 8.88 -8.05 -1.10
CA GLU A 92 9.10 -9.15 -2.05
C GLU A 92 8.69 -8.76 -3.48
N LYS A 93 7.53 -8.10 -3.64
CA LYS A 93 7.11 -7.54 -4.94
C LYS A 93 8.12 -6.51 -5.49
N ARG A 94 8.74 -5.70 -4.63
CA ARG A 94 9.79 -4.76 -5.06
C ARG A 94 11.05 -5.50 -5.52
N ARG A 95 11.51 -6.48 -4.73
CA ARG A 95 12.67 -7.30 -5.06
C ARG A 95 12.51 -8.02 -6.39
N THR A 96 11.36 -8.68 -6.60
CA THR A 96 11.06 -9.39 -7.86
C THR A 96 10.98 -8.44 -9.06
N ARG A 97 10.48 -7.21 -8.90
CA ARG A 97 10.51 -6.18 -9.96
C ARG A 97 11.93 -5.75 -10.31
N GLU A 98 12.80 -5.57 -9.31
CA GLU A 98 14.22 -5.22 -9.52
C GLU A 98 15.01 -6.35 -10.18
N GLU A 99 14.77 -7.60 -9.78
CA GLU A 99 15.37 -8.78 -10.41
C GLU A 99 14.93 -8.90 -11.89
N LYS A 100 13.64 -8.74 -12.18
CA LYS A 100 13.14 -8.70 -13.57
C LYS A 100 13.74 -7.56 -14.39
N ALA A 101 13.95 -6.39 -13.78
CA ALA A 101 14.59 -5.26 -14.45
C ALA A 101 16.05 -5.56 -14.81
N LYS A 102 16.79 -6.25 -13.92
CA LYS A 102 18.17 -6.69 -14.20
C LYS A 102 18.23 -7.73 -15.32
N GLU A 103 17.29 -8.68 -15.34
CA GLU A 103 17.25 -9.75 -16.33
C GLU A 103 16.94 -9.21 -17.75
N SER A 104 16.09 -8.18 -17.85
CA SER A 104 15.84 -7.46 -19.12
C SER A 104 17.07 -6.74 -19.68
N ASN A 105 18.00 -6.30 -18.82
CA ASN A 105 19.26 -5.66 -19.22
C ASN A 105 20.30 -6.70 -19.70
N VAL A 106 20.32 -7.90 -19.11
CA VAL A 106 21.24 -8.99 -19.51
C VAL A 106 20.92 -9.54 -20.90
N ASN A 107 19.64 -9.66 -21.28
CA ASN A 107 19.22 -10.11 -22.61
C ASN A 107 19.43 -9.06 -23.73
N SER A 108 19.98 -7.89 -23.43
CA SER A 108 20.31 -6.85 -24.41
C SER A 108 21.79 -6.87 -24.86
N LYS A 109 22.58 -7.87 -24.43
CA LYS A 109 23.98 -7.99 -24.90
C LYS A 109 23.98 -8.60 -26.31
N PRO A 110 24.44 -7.89 -27.35
CA PRO A 110 24.55 -8.45 -28.68
C PRO A 110 25.55 -9.61 -28.62
N THR A 111 25.10 -10.81 -28.99
CA THR A 111 25.99 -11.86 -29.46
C THR A 111 26.70 -11.33 -30.71
N SER A 112 27.89 -10.79 -30.51
CA SER A 112 28.83 -10.43 -31.58
C SER A 112 29.94 -11.47 -31.60
N ASN A 113 30.07 -12.09 -32.78
CA ASN A 113 31.11 -13.00 -33.29
C ASN A 113 30.88 -14.51 -33.05
#